data_AF-A0A1F6K7H1-F1
#
_entry.id   AF-A0A1F6K7H1-F1
#
_cell.length_a   1.000
_cell.length_b   1.000
_cell.length_c   1.000
_cell.angle_alpha   90.00
_cell.angle_beta   90.00
_cell.angle_gamma   90.00
#
_symmetry.space_group_name_H-M   'P 1'
#
loop_
_entity.id
_entity.type
_entity.pdbx_description
1 polymer ?
#
loop_
_entity_poly.entity_id
_entity_poly.type
_entity_poly.pdbx_seq_one_letter_code
_entity_poly.pdbx_strand_id
1 'polypeptide(L)' 'MVKTAKKIEKNTYLPTIGDEIDVPHVIYNKKLIKKHYYSFKFINFWKDEKDYYCFIAQYKGS' A
#
# COMPACT_ATOMS: atom_id res chain seq x y z
N MET A 1 -3.55 -3.78 16.24
CA MET A 1 -4.62 -4.16 15.28
C MET A 1 -5.71 -3.09 15.37
N VAL A 2 -5.86 -2.27 14.34
CA VAL A 2 -6.86 -1.19 14.30
C VAL A 2 -8.26 -1.82 14.23
N LYS A 3 -9.13 -1.53 15.20
CA LYS A 3 -10.47 -2.14 15.29
C LYS A 3 -11.52 -1.37 14.48
N THR A 4 -11.29 -0.07 14.24
CA THR A 4 -12.20 0.83 13.51
C THR A 4 -11.40 1.93 12.82
N ALA A 5 -11.75 2.28 11.59
CA ALA A 5 -11.10 3.34 10.83
C ALA A 5 -12.11 4.16 10.02
N LYS A 6 -11.87 5.47 9.91
CA LYS A 6 -12.67 6.41 9.11
C LYS A 6 -12.00 6.60 7.75
N LYS A 7 -12.73 6.35 6.67
CA LYS A 7 -12.25 6.66 5.31
C LYS A 7 -12.22 8.17 5.11
N ILE A 8 -11.07 8.70 4.70
CA ILE A 8 -10.89 10.13 4.39
C ILE A 8 -10.68 10.38 2.90
N GLU A 9 -10.07 9.43 2.19
CA GLU A 9 -9.90 9.49 0.73
C GLU A 9 -9.98 8.09 0.10
N LYS A 10 -9.77 8.01 -1.22
CA LYS A 10 -9.77 6.74 -1.93
C LYS A 10 -8.57 5.87 -1.52
N ASN A 11 -8.87 4.77 -0.82
CA ASN A 11 -7.90 3.86 -0.22
C ASN A 11 -7.09 4.46 0.95
N THR A 12 -7.52 5.58 1.52
CA THR A 12 -6.86 6.22 2.67
C THR A 12 -7.82 6.29 3.85
N TYR A 13 -7.37 5.86 5.02
CA TYR A 13 -8.17 5.69 6.22
C TYR A 13 -7.42 6.22 7.45
N LEU A 14 -8.15 6.82 8.40
CA LEU A 14 -7.63 7.18 9.71
C LEU A 14 -8.11 6.16 10.74
N PRO A 15 -7.23 5.47 11.46
CA PRO A 15 -7.60 4.71 12.64
C PRO A 15 -8.34 5.61 13.64
N THR A 16 -9.44 5.10 14.21
CA THR A 16 -10.20 5.84 15.23
C THR A 16 -9.98 5.28 16.64
N ILE A 17 -9.26 4.16 16.76
CA ILE A 17 -8.90 3.49 18.01
C ILE A 17 -7.50 2.86 17.85
N GLY A 18 -6.67 2.96 18.88
CA GLY A 18 -5.33 2.35 18.95
C GLY A 18 -4.21 3.39 19.07
N ASP A 19 -2.97 2.94 18.98
CA ASP A 19 -1.80 3.83 19.10
C ASP A 19 -1.54 4.67 17.82
N GLU A 20 -2.23 4.32 16.72
CA GLU A 20 -2.11 4.97 15.41
C GLU A 20 -3.31 5.89 15.11
N ILE A 21 -4.03 6.35 16.14
CA ILE A 21 -5.14 7.31 15.95
C ILE A 21 -4.64 8.55 15.20
N ASP A 22 -5.44 9.00 14.24
CA ASP A 22 -5.15 10.15 13.38
C ASP A 22 -3.91 10.01 12.47
N VAL A 23 -3.29 8.83 12.42
CA VAL A 23 -2.22 8.52 11.46
C VAL A 23 -2.84 8.02 10.14
N PRO A 24 -2.59 8.65 8.99
CA PRO A 24 -3.15 8.18 7.71
C PRO A 24 -2.59 6.84 7.26
N HIS A 25 -3.48 5.86 7.05
CA HIS A 25 -3.16 4.55 6.49
C HIS A 25 -3.64 4.46 5.04
N VAL A 26 -2.71 4.25 4.11
CA VAL A 26 -3.01 4.04 2.70
C VAL A 26 -2.98 2.55 2.38
N ILE A 27 -4.13 1.99 1.99
CA ILE A 27 -4.24 0.61 1.54
C ILE A 27 -3.86 0.54 0.06
N TYR A 28 -2.65 0.10 -0.22
CA TYR A 28 -2.22 -0.14 -1.59
C TYR A 28 -2.93 -1.35 -2.20
N ASN A 29 -3.36 -1.22 -3.44
CA ASN A 29 -3.74 -2.34 -4.30
C ASN A 29 -2.77 -2.45 -5.48
N LYS A 30 -2.80 -3.59 -6.19
CA LYS A 30 -1.90 -3.85 -7.32
C LYS A 30 -1.92 -2.74 -8.39
N LYS A 31 -3.06 -2.10 -8.63
CA LYS A 31 -3.19 -1.00 -9.61
C LYS A 31 -2.47 0.27 -9.13
N LEU A 32 -2.64 0.63 -7.85
CA LEU A 32 -1.94 1.77 -7.24
C LEU A 32 -0.43 1.56 -7.21
N ILE A 33 0.03 0.35 -6.84
CA ILE A 33 1.46 0.04 -6.79
C ILE A 33 2.08 0.20 -8.18
N LYS A 34 1.46 -0.37 -9.22
CA LYS A 34 1.93 -0.22 -10.61
C LYS A 34 1.94 1.23 -11.08
N LYS A 35 0.96 2.05 -10.66
CA LYS A 35 0.91 3.48 -10.99
C LYS A 35 2.02 4.26 -10.29
N HIS A 36 2.24 4.00 -9.00
CA HIS A 36 3.25 4.70 -8.21
C HIS A 36 4.66 4.37 -8.73
N TYR A 37 4.96 3.09 -8.95
CA TYR A 37 6.27 2.63 -9.43
C TYR A 37 6.29 2.45 -10.96
N TYR A 38 5.67 3.37 -11.72
CA TYR A 38 5.56 3.25 -13.18
C TYR A 38 6.92 3.26 -13.90
N SER A 39 7.94 3.88 -13.28
CA SER A 39 9.32 3.92 -13.76
C SER A 39 10.06 2.59 -13.62
N PHE A 40 9.42 1.55 -13.06
CA PHE A 40 10.00 0.22 -12.92
C PHE A 40 9.24 -0.80 -13.79
N LYS A 41 9.96 -1.76 -14.34
CA LYS A 41 9.43 -2.96 -14.99
C LYS A 41 9.34 -4.06 -13.93
N PHE A 42 8.12 -4.42 -13.53
CA PHE A 42 7.88 -5.47 -12.55
C PHE A 42 8.34 -6.82 -13.08
N ILE A 43 9.15 -7.53 -12.28
CA ILE A 43 9.64 -8.89 -12.55
C ILE A 43 8.80 -9.91 -11.79
N ASN A 44 8.61 -9.68 -10.49
CA ASN A 44 7.78 -10.53 -9.64
C ASN A 44 6.90 -9.68 -8.71
N PHE A 45 5.74 -10.20 -8.34
CA PHE A 45 4.77 -9.54 -7.49
C PHE A 45 3.97 -10.59 -6.71
N TRP A 46 4.01 -10.54 -5.39
CA TRP A 46 3.35 -11.51 -4.52
C TRP A 46 2.85 -10.84 -3.24
N LYS A 47 2.22 -11.63 -2.36
CA LYS A 47 1.93 -11.22 -0.99
C LYS A 47 2.72 -12.08 -0.01
N ASP A 48 3.27 -11.48 1.03
CA ASP A 48 3.93 -12.22 2.11
C ASP A 48 2.91 -12.84 3.07
N GLU A 49 3.40 -13.54 4.11
CA GLU A 49 2.59 -14.19 5.13
C GLU A 49 1.72 -13.22 5.95
N LYS A 50 2.03 -11.93 5.90
CA LYS A 50 1.28 -10.86 6.58
C LYS A 50 0.31 -10.15 5.64
N ASP A 51 0.09 -10.70 4.43
CA ASP A 51 -0.76 -10.14 3.37
C ASP A 51 -0.26 -8.80 2.79
N TYR A 52 1.01 -8.44 3.02
CA TYR A 52 1.62 -7.25 2.43
C TYR A 52 2.03 -7.50 0.98
N TYR A 53 1.83 -6.50 0.12
CA TYR A 53 2.30 -6.57 -1.26
C TYR A 53 3.82 -6.41 -1.33
N CYS A 54 4.48 -7.41 -1.91
CA CYS A 54 5.90 -7.40 -2.20
C CYS A 54 6.13 -7.50 -3.71
N PHE A 55 7.21 -6.88 -4.20
CA PHE A 55 7.57 -6.96 -5.61
C PHE A 55 9.07 -6.80 -5.85
N ILE A 56 9.55 -7.44 -6.91
CA ILE A 56 10.87 -7.21 -7.49
C ILE A 56 10.63 -6.50 -8.82
N ALA A 57 11.34 -5.41 -9.05
CA ALA A 57 11.22 -4.66 -10.29
C ALA A 57 12.56 -4.07 -10.72
N GLN A 58 12.77 -4.00 -12.02
CA GLN A 58 13.94 -3.37 -12.62
C GLN A 58 13.62 -1.93 -12.92
N TYR A 59 14.49 -1.00 -12.52
CA TYR A 59 14.37 0.39 -12.92
C TYR A 59 14.48 0.50 -14.44
N LYS A 60 13.58 1.24 -15.08
CA LYS A 60 13.58 1.43 -16.53
C LYS A 60 14.59 2.49 -16.98
N GLY A 61 15.20 3.24 -16.07
CA GLY A 61 16.02 4.37 -16.44
C GLY A 61 17.27 3.93 -17.19
N SER A 62 17.32 4.50 -18.40
CA SER A 62 18.41 4.67 -19.37
C SER A 62 19.48 3.59 -19.44
#